data_AF-A0A502GKF5-F1
#
_entry.id   AF-A0A502GKF5-F1
#
_cell.length_a   1.000
_cell.length_b   1.000
_cell.length_c   1.000
_cell.angle_alpha   90.00
_cell.angle_beta   90.00
_cell.angle_gamma   90.00
#
_symmetry.space_group_name_H-M   'P 1'
#
loop_
_entity.id
_entity.type
_entity.pdbx_description
1 polymer ?
#
loop_
_entity_poly.entity_id
_entity_poly.type
_entity_poly.pdbx_seq_one_letter_code
_entity_poly.pdbx_strand_id
1 'polypeptide(L)'
;MKKLLPLLIGLSLGGFSAMSQAENLMQVYQQARESNPDLRKSAADRDAAFEKINESRSPLLPQLGLGADYDYTNGYRDANGVNSNVTSASLQLTQTIFDMSKWRALTLQEKTAGIQDVTFQTAQQSLILNSATAYFNVLSAIDSLSYTEAQKQAIYRQLDQTTQRFNVGLVAITDVQNARSQYDTVLANEVTARNNLDNALESLRQVTGVYYPQLSSLNIDSFNTQRPQPVASLLKEAESRNLSLLSARLSQDLAREQIRYYQTGHMPTVDLTASTGVSNTKYNGSNTGESSSTRDSDAGQNKIGISFSLPLYSGGSVTSQVKQAQYSFVGASEQLESAHRSVVQTVRSSFNNISASISSINAYKQAVVSAQSSLDAMEAGYQVGTRTIVDVLDATTTLYNAKQQLSAARYNYLINQLNIKSALGTLNESDLMALNGTLGKAIPTTPDAVAPENPQQDASADGYGNNQNAAPAKKSVQAEKVSSPVVKRTSATTSTPAGSTKKSDNPFQN
;
A
#
# COMPACT_ATOMS: atom_id res chain seq x y z
N MET A 1 54.69 35.30 11.34
CA MET A 1 53.51 34.41 11.46
C MET A 1 52.73 34.39 10.14
N LYS A 2 53.14 33.52 9.19
CA LYS A 2 52.41 33.18 7.95
C LYS A 2 52.80 31.73 7.57
N LYS A 3 51.94 31.01 6.85
CA LYS A 3 52.04 29.58 6.42
C LYS A 3 51.63 28.48 7.43
N LEU A 4 50.37 28.48 7.89
CA LEU A 4 49.72 27.30 8.51
C LEU A 4 48.24 27.10 8.12
N LEU A 5 47.77 27.69 7.01
CA LEU A 5 46.37 27.59 6.57
C LEU A 5 46.03 26.58 5.44
N PRO A 6 46.92 26.20 4.49
CA PRO A 6 46.52 25.34 3.37
C PRO A 6 46.44 23.85 3.72
N LEU A 7 46.96 23.41 4.88
CA LEU A 7 47.01 22.00 5.25
C LEU A 7 45.69 21.45 5.82
N LEU A 8 44.76 22.33 6.21
CA LEU A 8 43.48 21.95 6.83
C LEU A 8 42.32 21.78 5.83
N ILE A 9 42.50 22.22 4.58
CA ILE A 9 41.50 22.08 3.50
C ILE A 9 41.76 20.78 2.69
N GLY A 10 42.96 20.22 2.76
CA GLY A 10 43.29 18.94 2.10
C GLY A 10 42.81 17.68 2.84
N LEU A 11 42.46 17.77 4.14
CA LEU A 11 42.08 16.60 4.94
C LEU A 11 40.56 16.37 5.06
N SER A 12 39.72 17.31 4.63
CA SER A 12 38.25 17.19 4.72
C SER A 12 37.59 16.51 3.52
N LEU A 13 38.34 16.17 2.47
CA LEU A 13 37.83 15.47 1.27
C LEU A 13 38.12 13.95 1.26
N GLY A 14 38.82 13.40 2.26
CA GLY A 14 39.29 12.00 2.27
C GLY A 14 38.52 11.03 3.17
N GLY A 15 37.36 11.42 3.72
CA GLY A 15 36.78 10.75 4.90
C GLY A 15 35.50 9.93 4.72
N PHE A 16 34.79 10.06 3.59
CA PHE A 16 33.52 9.34 3.35
C PHE A 16 33.49 8.64 1.98
N SER A 17 34.55 7.88 1.68
CA SER A 17 34.35 6.65 0.90
C SER A 17 33.59 5.68 1.81
N ALA A 18 32.26 5.81 1.85
CA ALA A 18 31.42 4.73 2.32
C ALA A 18 31.83 3.49 1.52
N MET A 19 32.30 2.44 2.21
CA MET A 19 32.51 1.17 1.54
C MET A 19 31.16 0.77 0.98
N SER A 20 31.06 0.74 -0.35
CA SER A 20 29.87 0.31 -1.08
C SER A 20 29.71 -1.20 -0.91
N GLN A 21 29.38 -1.61 0.31
CA GLN A 21 28.84 -2.93 0.62
C GLN A 21 27.43 -2.95 0.03
N ALA A 22 27.06 -4.02 -0.68
CA ALA A 22 25.72 -4.10 -1.23
C ALA A 22 24.70 -4.17 -0.11
N GLU A 23 23.68 -3.33 -0.20
CA GLU A 23 22.68 -3.24 0.84
C GLU A 23 21.89 -4.54 0.87
N ASN A 24 21.94 -5.18 2.03
CA ASN A 24 21.30 -6.45 2.28
C ASN A 24 19.87 -6.24 2.79
N LEU A 25 19.06 -7.30 2.74
CA LEU A 25 17.65 -7.25 3.10
C LEU A 25 17.40 -6.65 4.51
N MET A 26 18.29 -6.89 5.47
CA MET A 26 18.18 -6.30 6.81
C MET A 26 18.46 -4.78 6.81
N GLN A 27 19.47 -4.30 6.08
CA GLN A 27 19.77 -2.88 5.98
C GLN A 27 18.63 -2.11 5.29
N VAL A 28 18.10 -2.67 4.20
CA VAL A 28 16.93 -2.14 3.48
C VAL A 28 15.72 -2.02 4.41
N TYR A 29 15.44 -3.06 5.22
CA TYR A 29 14.37 -3.02 6.21
C TYR A 29 14.61 -1.99 7.31
N GLN A 30 15.84 -1.86 7.83
CA GLN A 30 16.17 -0.88 8.87
C GLN A 30 15.96 0.56 8.39
N GLN A 31 16.41 0.89 7.17
CA GLN A 31 16.15 2.18 6.54
C GLN A 31 14.65 2.44 6.39
N ALA A 32 13.89 1.46 5.90
CA ALA A 32 12.42 1.56 5.80
C ALA A 32 11.76 1.76 7.17
N ARG A 33 12.19 1.05 8.22
CA ARG A 33 11.62 1.16 9.57
C ARG A 33 11.77 2.57 10.16
N GLU A 34 12.81 3.30 9.79
CA GLU A 34 13.07 4.67 10.24
C GLU A 34 12.37 5.74 9.37
N SER A 35 12.27 5.51 8.06
CA SER A 35 11.75 6.49 7.10
C SER A 35 10.25 6.36 6.82
N ASN A 36 9.68 5.15 6.86
CA ASN A 36 8.39 4.83 6.24
C ASN A 36 7.22 5.63 6.85
N PRO A 37 6.47 6.40 6.04
CA PRO A 37 5.43 7.29 6.53
C PRO A 37 4.22 6.54 7.08
N ASP A 38 3.88 5.37 6.55
CA ASP A 38 2.71 4.59 6.99
C ASP A 38 2.92 4.01 8.40
N LEU A 39 4.12 3.47 8.67
CA LEU A 39 4.48 3.01 10.02
C LEU A 39 4.53 4.18 11.01
N ARG A 40 5.11 5.32 10.61
CA ARG A 40 5.19 6.52 11.47
C ARG A 40 3.83 7.14 11.74
N LYS A 41 2.92 7.14 10.75
CA LYS A 41 1.51 7.49 10.94
C LYS A 41 0.86 6.55 11.95
N SER A 42 1.01 5.24 11.77
CA SER A 42 0.42 4.23 12.67
C SER A 42 0.93 4.38 14.11
N ALA A 43 2.21 4.72 14.31
CA ALA A 43 2.77 5.08 15.61
C ALA A 43 2.10 6.33 16.20
N ALA A 44 1.93 7.39 15.42
CA ALA A 44 1.26 8.62 15.87
C ALA A 44 -0.22 8.39 16.21
N ASP A 45 -0.93 7.58 15.41
CA ASP A 45 -2.33 7.20 15.67
C ASP A 45 -2.43 6.39 16.99
N ARG A 46 -1.45 5.53 17.28
CA ARG A 46 -1.32 4.82 18.58
C ARG A 46 -1.06 5.80 19.72
N ASP A 47 -0.05 6.66 19.60
CA ASP A 47 0.35 7.57 20.67
C ASP A 47 -0.78 8.55 21.02
N ALA A 48 -1.52 9.03 20.03
CA ALA A 48 -2.74 9.82 20.22
C ALA A 48 -3.85 9.04 20.95
N ALA A 49 -4.03 7.75 20.65
CA ALA A 49 -5.01 6.91 21.33
C ALA A 49 -4.66 6.65 22.81
N PHE A 50 -3.37 6.55 23.14
CA PHE A 50 -2.90 6.47 24.53
C PHE A 50 -3.02 7.83 25.25
N GLU A 51 -2.65 8.94 24.63
CA GLU A 51 -2.78 10.27 25.25
C GLU A 51 -4.25 10.61 25.55
N LYS A 52 -5.18 10.19 24.67
CA LYS A 52 -6.63 10.33 24.90
C LYS A 52 -7.14 9.58 26.14
N ILE A 53 -6.38 8.65 26.74
CA ILE A 53 -6.69 8.07 28.06
C ILE A 53 -6.64 9.18 29.13
N ASN A 54 -5.70 10.12 29.06
CA ASN A 54 -5.61 11.25 29.97
C ASN A 54 -6.80 12.20 29.80
N GLU A 55 -7.18 12.51 28.55
CA GLU A 55 -8.40 13.26 28.22
C GLU A 55 -9.64 12.57 28.82
N SER A 56 -9.77 11.25 28.66
CA SER A 56 -10.89 10.45 29.16
C SER A 56 -10.91 10.28 30.68
N ARG A 57 -9.75 10.43 31.34
CA ARG A 57 -9.62 10.50 32.80
C ARG A 57 -9.98 11.88 33.35
N SER A 58 -9.83 12.95 32.56
CA SER A 58 -10.04 14.32 33.01
C SER A 58 -11.40 14.58 33.69
N PRO A 59 -12.55 14.01 33.27
CA PRO A 59 -13.85 14.29 33.90
C PRO A 59 -14.02 13.67 35.30
N LEU A 60 -13.08 12.81 35.74
CA LEU A 60 -13.00 12.24 37.09
C LEU A 60 -12.16 13.13 38.05
N LEU A 61 -11.41 14.08 37.51
CA LEU A 61 -10.55 15.01 38.25
C LEU A 61 -11.29 16.33 38.56
N PRO A 62 -10.82 17.15 39.52
CA PRO A 62 -11.50 18.39 39.88
C PRO A 62 -11.43 19.40 38.73
N GLN A 63 -12.58 19.87 38.27
CA GLN A 63 -12.70 20.90 37.25
C GLN A 63 -12.76 22.27 37.91
N LEU A 64 -11.80 23.14 37.62
CA LEU A 64 -11.73 24.50 38.18
C LEU A 64 -11.86 25.54 37.06
N GLY A 65 -12.92 26.35 37.12
CA GLY A 65 -13.22 27.40 36.16
C GLY A 65 -13.33 28.77 36.82
N LEU A 66 -12.98 29.83 36.09
CA LEU A 66 -13.16 31.23 36.48
C LEU A 66 -14.14 31.89 35.48
N GLY A 67 -15.33 32.25 35.96
CA GLY A 67 -16.30 33.07 35.23
C GLY A 67 -16.23 34.53 35.63
N ALA A 68 -16.42 35.43 34.68
CA ALA A 68 -16.58 36.86 34.93
C ALA A 68 -17.52 37.46 33.88
N ASP A 69 -18.58 38.10 34.36
CA ASP A 69 -19.75 38.46 33.56
C ASP A 69 -20.17 39.90 33.85
N TYR A 70 -20.65 40.60 32.82
CA TYR A 70 -21.19 41.95 32.94
C TYR A 70 -22.54 42.01 32.23
N ASP A 71 -23.61 42.18 33.00
CA ASP A 71 -24.99 42.23 32.52
C ASP A 71 -25.56 43.64 32.69
N TYR A 72 -26.06 44.22 31.59
CA TYR A 72 -26.90 45.41 31.63
C TYR A 72 -28.35 45.02 31.36
N THR A 73 -29.22 45.23 32.35
CA THR A 73 -30.67 45.01 32.24
C THR A 73 -31.38 46.35 32.22
N ASN A 74 -32.20 46.58 31.18
CA ASN A 74 -33.08 47.74 31.05
C ASN A 74 -34.52 47.30 31.31
N GLY A 75 -35.11 47.76 32.40
CA GLY A 75 -36.47 47.39 32.80
C GLY A 75 -37.55 48.07 31.96
N TYR A 76 -38.61 47.34 31.64
CA TYR A 76 -39.74 47.82 30.83
C TYR A 76 -41.08 47.30 31.40
N ARG A 77 -42.20 47.91 30.97
CA ARG A 77 -43.55 47.66 31.51
C ARG A 77 -43.58 47.80 33.04
N ASP A 78 -43.80 46.71 33.77
CA ASP A 78 -43.94 46.74 35.23
C ASP A 78 -42.61 46.99 35.95
N ALA A 79 -41.48 46.79 35.25
CA ALA A 79 -40.14 47.17 35.68
C ALA A 79 -39.62 48.45 35.00
N ASN A 80 -40.48 49.23 34.33
CA ASN A 80 -40.07 50.43 33.61
C ASN A 80 -39.39 51.45 34.53
N GLY A 81 -38.25 51.98 34.10
CA GLY A 81 -37.45 52.91 34.91
C GLY A 81 -36.62 52.25 36.02
N VAL A 82 -36.50 50.91 36.03
CA VAL A 82 -35.56 50.15 36.86
C VAL A 82 -34.54 49.47 35.95
N ASN A 83 -33.34 50.03 35.88
CA ASN A 83 -32.20 49.45 35.18
C ASN A 83 -31.19 48.94 36.19
N SER A 84 -30.38 47.95 35.79
CA SER A 84 -29.27 47.47 36.60
C SER A 84 -28.05 47.13 35.76
N ASN A 85 -26.89 47.44 36.31
CA ASN A 85 -25.58 47.05 35.82
C ASN A 85 -25.00 46.06 36.84
N VAL A 86 -24.93 44.77 36.48
CA VAL A 86 -24.37 43.71 37.32
C VAL A 86 -22.97 43.39 36.79
N THR A 87 -21.96 43.48 37.64
CA THR A 87 -20.62 42.97 37.38
C THR A 87 -20.35 41.83 38.35
N SER A 88 -20.12 40.62 37.85
CA SER A 88 -19.85 39.47 38.70
C SER A 88 -18.56 38.75 38.29
N ALA A 89 -17.88 38.15 39.26
CA ALA A 89 -16.69 37.34 39.06
C ALA A 89 -16.70 36.19 40.07
N SER A 90 -16.44 34.97 39.61
CA SER A 90 -16.59 33.80 40.46
C SER A 90 -15.73 32.62 40.01
N LEU A 91 -15.16 31.91 40.98
CA LEU A 91 -14.40 30.68 40.81
C LEU A 91 -15.31 29.48 41.12
N GLN A 92 -15.45 28.55 40.19
CA GLN A 92 -16.23 27.32 40.34
C GLN A 92 -15.31 26.10 40.37
N LEU A 93 -15.54 25.21 41.33
CA LEU A 93 -14.99 23.88 41.41
C LEU A 93 -16.12 22.85 41.24
N THR A 94 -15.97 21.92 40.31
CA THR A 94 -16.86 20.76 40.16
C THR A 94 -16.03 19.49 40.25
N GLN A 95 -16.39 18.59 41.17
CA GLN A 95 -15.76 17.28 41.34
C GLN A 95 -16.83 16.20 41.34
N THR A 96 -16.74 15.25 40.41
CA THR A 96 -17.62 14.08 40.45
C THR A 96 -17.24 13.15 41.59
N ILE A 97 -18.23 12.78 42.40
CA ILE A 97 -18.09 11.82 43.50
C ILE A 97 -18.50 10.43 43.04
N PHE A 98 -19.58 10.33 42.26
CA PHE A 98 -20.04 9.08 41.67
C PHE A 98 -20.68 9.33 40.29
N ASP A 99 -20.07 8.81 39.24
CA ASP A 99 -20.65 8.73 37.90
C ASP A 99 -20.03 7.54 37.17
N MET A 100 -20.79 6.45 37.03
CA MET A 100 -20.29 5.23 36.38
C MET A 100 -20.02 5.45 34.88
N SER A 101 -20.68 6.42 34.22
CA SER A 101 -20.49 6.68 32.79
C SER A 101 -19.05 7.15 32.50
N LYS A 102 -18.51 8.04 33.35
CA LYS A 102 -17.13 8.54 33.25
C LYS A 102 -16.08 7.46 33.47
N TRP A 103 -16.28 6.59 34.46
CA TRP A 103 -15.42 5.42 34.68
C TRP A 103 -15.46 4.46 33.47
N ARG A 104 -16.64 4.21 32.90
CA ARG A 104 -16.78 3.36 31.69
C ARG A 104 -16.16 4.02 30.45
N ALA A 105 -16.27 5.34 30.29
CA ALA A 105 -15.62 6.07 29.21
C ALA A 105 -14.09 5.91 29.25
N LEU A 106 -13.47 6.02 30.44
CA LEU A 106 -12.06 5.74 30.63
C LEU A 106 -11.69 4.30 30.22
N THR A 107 -12.42 3.29 30.71
CA THR A 107 -12.18 1.88 30.34
C THR A 107 -12.37 1.60 28.84
N LEU A 108 -13.32 2.28 28.19
CA LEU A 108 -13.51 2.19 26.73
C LEU A 108 -12.31 2.78 25.97
N GLN A 109 -11.76 3.91 26.43
CA GLN A 109 -10.58 4.50 25.81
C GLN A 109 -9.32 3.65 26.02
N GLU A 110 -9.14 3.06 27.22
CA GLU A 110 -8.06 2.11 27.49
C GLU A 110 -8.12 0.89 26.55
N LYS A 111 -9.31 0.32 26.32
CA LYS A 111 -9.50 -0.76 25.34
C LYS A 111 -9.26 -0.31 23.89
N THR A 112 -9.67 0.92 23.56
CA THR A 112 -9.45 1.51 22.23
C THR A 112 -7.95 1.71 21.95
N ALA A 113 -7.18 2.19 22.92
CA ALA A 113 -5.71 2.28 22.83
C ALA A 113 -5.06 0.90 22.65
N GLY A 114 -5.55 -0.12 23.36
CA GLY A 114 -5.10 -1.51 23.18
C GLY A 114 -5.36 -2.07 21.77
N ILE A 115 -6.51 -1.76 21.16
CA ILE A 115 -6.80 -2.11 19.75
C ILE A 115 -5.85 -1.37 18.80
N GLN A 116 -5.54 -0.09 19.09
CA GLN A 116 -4.64 0.70 18.27
C GLN A 116 -3.18 0.21 18.37
N ASP A 117 -2.75 -0.33 19.51
CA ASP A 117 -1.44 -0.98 19.64
C ASP A 117 -1.35 -2.26 18.80
N VAL A 118 -2.37 -3.13 18.80
CA VAL A 118 -2.41 -4.32 17.92
C VAL A 118 -2.46 -3.91 16.44
N THR A 119 -3.12 -2.79 16.11
CA THR A 119 -3.09 -2.19 14.77
C THR A 119 -1.67 -1.76 14.38
N PHE A 120 -0.93 -1.13 15.30
CA PHE A 120 0.47 -0.76 15.09
C PHE A 120 1.39 -1.99 14.93
N GLN A 121 1.22 -3.03 15.74
CA GLN A 121 1.95 -4.31 15.57
C GLN A 121 1.67 -4.94 14.18
N THR A 122 0.44 -4.81 13.68
CA THR A 122 0.06 -5.27 12.34
C THR A 122 0.74 -4.44 11.24
N ALA A 123 0.87 -3.12 11.43
CA ALA A 123 1.62 -2.24 10.54
C ALA A 123 3.12 -2.57 10.53
N GLN A 124 3.71 -2.92 11.68
CA GLN A 124 5.11 -3.39 11.76
C GLN A 124 5.33 -4.68 10.94
N GLN A 125 4.44 -5.68 11.07
CA GLN A 125 4.52 -6.92 10.27
C GLN A 125 4.29 -6.66 8.78
N SER A 126 3.39 -5.73 8.44
CA SER A 126 3.14 -5.30 7.06
C SER A 126 4.39 -4.64 6.46
N LEU A 127 5.11 -3.80 7.21
CA LEU A 127 6.35 -3.19 6.72
C LEU A 127 7.45 -4.24 6.47
N ILE A 128 7.59 -5.22 7.36
CA ILE A 128 8.53 -6.35 7.16
C ILE A 128 8.21 -7.07 5.85
N LEU A 129 6.95 -7.46 5.66
CA LEU A 129 6.52 -8.21 4.48
C LEU A 129 6.66 -7.40 3.19
N ASN A 130 6.26 -6.13 3.19
CA ASN A 130 6.34 -5.24 2.03
C ASN A 130 7.80 -4.95 1.64
N SER A 131 8.67 -4.68 2.62
CA SER A 131 10.10 -4.43 2.37
C SER A 131 10.77 -5.64 1.74
N ALA A 132 10.53 -6.84 2.28
CA ALA A 132 11.09 -8.08 1.74
C ALA A 132 10.50 -8.46 0.38
N THR A 133 9.20 -8.24 0.17
CA THR A 133 8.54 -8.49 -1.12
C THR A 133 9.09 -7.56 -2.20
N ALA A 134 9.22 -6.27 -1.92
CA ALA A 134 9.83 -5.31 -2.86
C ALA A 134 11.29 -5.68 -3.18
N TYR A 135 12.08 -6.04 -2.16
CA TYR A 135 13.46 -6.49 -2.32
C TYR A 135 13.58 -7.72 -3.24
N PHE A 136 12.79 -8.77 -3.00
CA PHE A 136 12.80 -9.97 -3.83
C PHE A 136 12.21 -9.75 -5.23
N ASN A 137 11.26 -8.82 -5.39
CA ASN A 137 10.75 -8.44 -6.70
C ASN A 137 11.83 -7.74 -7.55
N VAL A 138 12.66 -6.87 -6.96
CA VAL A 138 13.82 -6.28 -7.64
C VAL A 138 14.81 -7.37 -8.06
N LEU A 139 15.19 -8.29 -7.15
CA LEU A 139 16.08 -9.39 -7.50
C LEU A 139 15.51 -10.30 -8.61
N SER A 140 14.20 -10.57 -8.59
CA SER A 140 13.52 -11.34 -9.65
C SER A 140 13.49 -10.60 -10.99
N ALA A 141 13.42 -9.26 -10.99
CA ALA A 141 13.48 -8.44 -12.20
C ALA A 141 14.92 -8.38 -12.77
N ILE A 142 15.94 -8.27 -11.91
CA ILE A 142 17.35 -8.36 -12.29
C ILE A 142 17.64 -9.72 -12.96
N ASP A 143 17.22 -10.83 -12.35
CA ASP A 143 17.40 -12.16 -12.93
C ASP A 143 16.68 -12.29 -14.28
N SER A 144 15.45 -11.77 -14.40
CA SER A 144 14.67 -11.80 -15.64
C SER A 144 15.35 -11.03 -16.78
N LEU A 145 15.85 -9.82 -16.49
CA LEU A 145 16.63 -9.03 -17.44
C LEU A 145 17.91 -9.76 -17.85
N SER A 146 18.69 -10.27 -16.88
CA SER A 146 19.93 -11.00 -17.16
C SER A 146 19.72 -12.25 -18.02
N TYR A 147 18.65 -13.03 -17.77
CA TYR A 147 18.31 -14.16 -18.64
C TYR A 147 17.84 -13.73 -20.02
N THR A 148 17.17 -12.58 -20.15
CA THR A 148 16.73 -12.02 -21.44
C THR A 148 17.92 -11.51 -22.27
N GLU A 149 18.90 -10.86 -21.63
CA GLU A 149 20.17 -10.47 -22.26
C GLU A 149 20.98 -11.69 -22.71
N ALA A 150 21.07 -12.73 -21.88
CA ALA A 150 21.74 -13.98 -22.24
C ALA A 150 21.03 -14.71 -23.40
N GLN A 151 19.69 -14.66 -23.45
CA GLN A 151 18.90 -15.16 -24.57
C GLN A 151 19.18 -14.36 -25.85
N LYS A 152 19.21 -13.02 -25.77
CA LYS A 152 19.59 -12.14 -26.88
C LYS A 152 20.97 -12.50 -27.44
N GLN A 153 21.98 -12.66 -26.57
CA GLN A 153 23.34 -13.04 -26.97
C GLN A 153 23.42 -14.46 -27.57
N ALA A 154 22.59 -15.40 -27.11
CA ALA A 154 22.50 -16.72 -27.70
C ALA A 154 21.91 -16.66 -29.13
N ILE A 155 20.77 -15.99 -29.30
CA ILE A 155 20.10 -15.84 -30.60
C ILE A 155 20.96 -15.03 -31.58
N TYR A 156 21.67 -13.99 -31.12
CA TYR A 156 22.59 -13.23 -31.96
C TYR A 156 23.70 -14.10 -32.56
N ARG A 157 24.30 -15.00 -31.76
CA ARG A 157 25.32 -15.94 -32.25
C ARG A 157 24.74 -16.92 -33.28
N GLN A 158 23.52 -17.41 -33.05
CA GLN A 158 22.81 -18.27 -34.01
C GLN A 158 22.47 -17.52 -35.31
N LEU A 159 22.07 -16.26 -35.24
CA LEU A 159 21.81 -15.39 -36.39
C LEU A 159 23.08 -15.12 -37.22
N ASP A 160 24.18 -14.74 -36.57
CA ASP A 160 25.47 -14.50 -37.24
C ASP A 160 25.99 -15.78 -37.91
N GLN A 161 25.99 -16.91 -37.19
CA GLN A 161 26.36 -18.22 -37.76
C GLN A 161 25.49 -18.62 -38.97
N THR A 162 24.17 -18.38 -38.89
CA THR A 162 23.24 -18.66 -39.99
C THR A 162 23.48 -17.74 -41.18
N THR A 163 23.77 -16.45 -40.93
CA THR A 163 24.11 -15.46 -41.98
C THR A 163 25.42 -15.83 -42.69
N GLN A 164 26.45 -16.23 -41.95
CA GLN A 164 27.71 -16.70 -42.51
C GLN A 164 27.51 -17.95 -43.37
N ARG A 165 26.72 -18.93 -42.90
CA ARG A 165 26.33 -20.13 -43.68
C ARG A 165 25.54 -19.79 -44.93
N PHE A 166 24.65 -18.80 -44.88
CA PHE A 166 23.88 -18.33 -46.04
C PHE A 166 24.80 -17.70 -47.10
N ASN A 167 25.75 -16.87 -46.69
CA ASN A 167 26.71 -16.21 -47.59
C ASN A 167 27.60 -17.19 -48.37
N VAL A 168 27.84 -18.40 -47.83
CA VAL A 168 28.54 -19.50 -48.52
C VAL A 168 27.59 -20.55 -49.13
N GLY A 169 26.29 -20.28 -49.18
CA GLY A 169 25.28 -21.11 -49.86
C GLY A 169 24.89 -22.40 -49.14
N LEU A 170 25.16 -22.55 -47.84
CA LEU A 170 24.90 -23.76 -47.07
C LEU A 170 23.50 -23.84 -46.43
N VAL A 171 22.79 -22.71 -46.33
CA VAL A 171 21.41 -22.63 -45.77
C VAL A 171 20.56 -21.67 -46.60
N ALA A 172 19.23 -21.72 -46.43
CA ALA A 172 18.29 -20.86 -47.15
C ALA A 172 18.16 -19.46 -46.52
N ILE A 173 17.74 -18.46 -47.32
CA ILE A 173 17.48 -17.09 -46.82
C ILE A 173 16.37 -17.05 -45.76
N THR A 174 15.43 -18.00 -45.80
CA THR A 174 14.36 -18.16 -44.80
C THR A 174 14.91 -18.38 -43.40
N ASP A 175 16.04 -19.07 -43.26
CA ASP A 175 16.65 -19.36 -41.97
C ASP A 175 17.20 -18.09 -41.32
N VAL A 176 17.83 -17.22 -42.13
CA VAL A 176 18.31 -15.90 -41.69
C VAL A 176 17.15 -15.00 -41.31
N GLN A 177 16.05 -15.00 -42.09
CA GLN A 177 14.86 -14.21 -41.80
C GLN A 177 14.15 -14.65 -40.51
N ASN A 178 14.03 -15.96 -40.28
CA ASN A 178 13.47 -16.52 -39.04
C ASN A 178 14.34 -16.18 -37.82
N ALA A 179 15.66 -16.36 -37.93
CA ALA A 179 16.59 -16.00 -36.86
C ALA A 179 16.57 -14.48 -36.56
N ARG A 180 16.40 -13.65 -37.59
CA ARG A 180 16.28 -12.20 -37.42
C ARG A 180 14.99 -11.79 -36.71
N SER A 181 13.86 -12.37 -37.11
CA SER A 181 12.56 -12.15 -36.46
C SER A 181 12.59 -12.52 -34.97
N GLN A 182 13.21 -13.65 -34.63
CA GLN A 182 13.36 -14.07 -33.23
C GLN A 182 14.31 -13.15 -32.44
N TYR A 183 15.38 -12.65 -33.07
CA TYR A 183 16.28 -11.67 -32.46
C TYR A 183 15.55 -10.35 -32.15
N ASP A 184 14.83 -9.80 -33.12
CA ASP A 184 14.09 -8.55 -32.97
C ASP A 184 12.94 -8.68 -31.93
N THR A 185 12.35 -9.86 -31.80
CA THR A 185 11.39 -10.19 -30.72
C THR A 185 12.04 -10.13 -29.33
N VAL A 186 13.26 -10.64 -29.17
CA VAL A 186 13.95 -10.61 -27.87
C VAL A 186 14.47 -9.21 -27.52
N LEU A 187 14.77 -8.35 -28.51
CA LEU A 187 15.01 -6.92 -28.25
C LEU A 187 13.79 -6.22 -27.62
N ALA A 188 12.57 -6.51 -28.10
CA ALA A 188 11.35 -5.97 -27.50
C ALA A 188 11.11 -6.49 -26.06
N ASN A 189 11.43 -7.76 -25.81
CA ASN A 189 11.36 -8.36 -24.47
C ASN A 189 12.38 -7.73 -23.50
N GLU A 190 13.59 -7.42 -23.97
CA GLU A 190 14.62 -6.74 -23.17
C GLU A 190 14.15 -5.35 -22.69
N VAL A 191 13.59 -4.54 -23.60
CA VAL A 191 13.02 -3.23 -23.25
C VAL A 191 11.94 -3.37 -22.16
N THR A 192 11.08 -4.38 -22.28
CA THR A 192 10.02 -4.66 -21.30
C THR A 192 10.60 -5.13 -19.95
N ALA A 193 11.57 -6.04 -19.96
CA ALA A 193 12.23 -6.55 -18.76
C ALA A 193 12.98 -5.44 -17.99
N ARG A 194 13.61 -4.52 -18.73
CA ARG A 194 14.27 -3.33 -18.18
C ARG A 194 13.28 -2.38 -17.49
N ASN A 195 12.20 -2.01 -18.18
CA ASN A 195 11.13 -1.21 -17.59
C ASN A 195 10.53 -1.89 -16.34
N ASN A 196 10.42 -3.22 -16.31
CA ASN A 196 9.94 -3.94 -15.12
C ASN A 196 10.94 -3.86 -13.95
N LEU A 197 12.25 -3.83 -14.20
CA LEU A 197 13.27 -3.56 -13.19
C LEU A 197 13.15 -2.14 -12.64
N ASP A 198 13.01 -1.13 -13.50
CA ASP A 198 12.85 0.27 -13.09
C ASP A 198 11.61 0.46 -12.20
N ASN A 199 10.48 -0.13 -12.58
CA ASN A 199 9.24 -0.10 -11.77
C ASN A 199 9.38 -0.86 -10.44
N ALA A 200 10.14 -1.95 -10.40
CA ALA A 200 10.43 -2.67 -9.14
C ALA A 200 11.33 -1.84 -8.21
N LEU A 201 12.31 -1.11 -8.75
CA LEU A 201 13.18 -0.21 -7.99
C LEU A 201 12.40 0.97 -7.42
N GLU A 202 11.50 1.60 -8.18
CA GLU A 202 10.64 2.67 -7.67
C GLU A 202 9.64 2.14 -6.61
N SER A 203 9.16 0.90 -6.74
CA SER A 203 8.35 0.25 -5.70
C SER A 203 9.15 0.04 -4.40
N LEU A 204 10.41 -0.39 -4.50
CA LEU A 204 11.30 -0.51 -3.34
C LEU A 204 11.62 0.85 -2.71
N ARG A 205 11.85 1.87 -3.55
CA ARG A 205 12.09 3.25 -3.13
C ARG A 205 10.88 3.86 -2.43
N GLN A 206 9.66 3.56 -2.86
CA GLN A 206 8.43 4.02 -2.19
C GLN A 206 8.35 3.48 -0.74
N VAL A 207 8.70 2.21 -0.52
CA VAL A 207 8.65 1.59 0.82
C VAL A 207 9.75 2.11 1.75
N THR A 208 10.94 2.37 1.20
CA THR A 208 12.19 2.62 1.95
C THR A 208 12.63 4.09 2.00
N GLY A 209 12.17 4.93 1.08
CA GLY A 209 12.61 6.32 0.88
C GLY A 209 13.94 6.50 0.13
N VAL A 210 14.66 5.42 -0.22
CA VAL A 210 16.05 5.46 -0.72
C VAL A 210 16.17 4.69 -2.04
N TYR A 211 17.08 5.13 -2.92
CA TYR A 211 17.47 4.40 -4.13
C TYR A 211 18.74 3.57 -3.85
N TYR A 212 18.67 2.28 -4.14
CA TYR A 212 19.77 1.33 -3.92
C TYR A 212 20.50 1.08 -5.24
N PRO A 213 21.80 1.40 -5.36
CA PRO A 213 22.58 1.16 -6.59
C PRO A 213 23.07 -0.30 -6.73
N GLN A 214 22.97 -1.10 -5.67
CA GLN A 214 23.31 -2.52 -5.65
C GLN A 214 22.62 -3.24 -4.49
N LEU A 215 22.22 -4.49 -4.69
CA LEU A 215 21.56 -5.32 -3.68
C LEU A 215 22.28 -6.67 -3.53
N SER A 216 22.14 -7.30 -2.36
CA SER A 216 22.68 -8.64 -2.12
C SER A 216 21.77 -9.72 -2.72
N SER A 217 22.23 -10.38 -3.78
CA SER A 217 21.49 -11.42 -4.51
C SER A 217 21.29 -12.72 -3.71
N LEU A 218 20.37 -13.58 -4.16
CA LEU A 218 20.15 -14.90 -3.55
C LEU A 218 21.36 -15.83 -3.79
N ASN A 219 21.89 -16.44 -2.74
CA ASN A 219 22.95 -17.45 -2.88
C ASN A 219 22.34 -18.80 -3.30
N ILE A 220 22.33 -19.04 -4.61
CA ILE A 220 21.78 -20.23 -5.27
C ILE A 220 22.43 -21.52 -4.75
N ASP A 221 23.73 -21.52 -4.44
CA ASP A 221 24.47 -22.73 -4.04
C ASP A 221 24.10 -23.20 -2.63
N SER A 222 23.76 -22.26 -1.74
CA SER A 222 23.24 -22.55 -0.39
C SER A 222 21.71 -22.69 -0.33
N PHE A 223 20.98 -22.44 -1.43
CA PHE A 223 19.53 -22.41 -1.41
C PHE A 223 18.92 -23.81 -1.23
N ASN A 224 18.20 -24.00 -0.12
CA ASN A 224 17.48 -25.23 0.17
C ASN A 224 16.03 -24.95 0.57
N THR A 225 15.12 -25.85 0.20
CA THR A 225 13.70 -25.78 0.56
C THR A 225 13.40 -26.67 1.75
N GLN A 226 12.88 -26.07 2.82
CA GLN A 226 12.31 -26.80 3.96
C GLN A 226 10.80 -26.99 3.76
N ARG A 227 10.28 -28.17 4.14
CA ARG A 227 8.83 -28.41 4.17
C ARG A 227 8.19 -27.62 5.32
N PRO A 228 7.01 -27.01 5.13
CA PRO A 228 6.30 -26.35 6.21
C PRO A 228 5.86 -27.36 7.27
N GLN A 229 5.61 -26.87 8.49
CA GLN A 229 4.96 -27.67 9.54
C GLN A 229 3.56 -28.13 9.11
N PRO A 230 2.98 -29.18 9.74
CA PRO A 230 1.62 -29.62 9.44
C PRO A 230 0.61 -28.47 9.56
N VAL A 231 -0.30 -28.34 8.59
CA VAL A 231 -1.31 -27.27 8.56
C VAL A 231 -2.15 -27.18 9.86
N ALA A 232 -2.35 -28.30 10.56
CA ALA A 232 -3.06 -28.34 11.83
C ALA A 232 -2.30 -27.66 13.00
N SER A 233 -0.97 -27.72 13.06
CA SER A 233 -0.20 -26.99 14.09
C SER A 233 -0.16 -25.50 13.79
N LEU A 234 -0.01 -25.15 12.50
CA LEU A 234 -0.03 -23.77 12.01
C LEU A 234 -1.38 -23.07 12.29
N LEU A 235 -2.51 -23.75 12.06
CA LEU A 235 -3.83 -23.21 12.39
C LEU A 235 -3.97 -22.94 13.89
N LYS A 236 -3.59 -23.90 14.74
CA LYS A 236 -3.63 -23.74 16.21
C LYS A 236 -2.73 -22.61 16.71
N GLU A 237 -1.57 -22.40 16.09
CA GLU A 237 -0.69 -21.27 16.39
C GLU A 237 -1.33 -19.94 15.97
N ALA A 238 -1.86 -19.85 14.74
CA ALA A 238 -2.57 -18.66 14.25
C ALA A 238 -3.78 -18.28 15.11
N GLU A 239 -4.59 -19.26 15.54
CA GLU A 239 -5.71 -19.05 16.47
C GLU A 239 -5.29 -18.38 17.80
N SER A 240 -4.03 -18.55 18.20
CA SER A 240 -3.48 -17.98 19.44
C SER A 240 -2.74 -16.65 19.25
N ARG A 241 -2.12 -16.41 18.08
CA ARG A 241 -1.17 -15.30 17.86
C ARG A 241 -1.49 -14.37 16.69
N ASN A 242 -2.42 -14.70 15.79
CA ASN A 242 -2.75 -13.84 14.66
C ASN A 242 -3.29 -12.48 15.13
N LEU A 243 -2.66 -11.40 14.67
CA LEU A 243 -2.97 -10.03 15.12
C LEU A 243 -4.36 -9.55 14.67
N SER A 244 -4.81 -9.91 13.47
CA SER A 244 -6.16 -9.59 13.00
C SER A 244 -7.24 -10.27 13.84
N LEU A 245 -7.03 -11.52 14.25
CA LEU A 245 -7.92 -12.26 15.14
C LEU A 245 -7.89 -11.68 16.57
N LEU A 246 -6.72 -11.26 17.06
CA LEU A 246 -6.59 -10.56 18.34
C LEU A 246 -7.35 -9.23 18.32
N SER A 247 -7.18 -8.42 17.27
CA SER A 247 -7.90 -7.15 17.10
C SER A 247 -9.42 -7.34 17.04
N ALA A 248 -9.90 -8.39 16.36
CA ALA A 248 -11.33 -8.74 16.34
C ALA A 248 -11.85 -9.17 17.73
N ARG A 249 -11.07 -9.94 18.51
CA ARG A 249 -11.41 -10.30 19.90
C ARG A 249 -11.49 -9.06 20.81
N LEU A 250 -10.53 -8.14 20.69
CA LEU A 250 -10.55 -6.88 21.45
C LEU A 250 -11.73 -5.98 21.05
N SER A 251 -12.08 -5.93 19.76
CA SER A 251 -13.25 -5.19 19.26
C SER A 251 -14.57 -5.78 19.76
N GLN A 252 -14.68 -7.11 19.85
CA GLN A 252 -15.84 -7.77 20.46
C GLN A 252 -15.97 -7.42 21.96
N ASP A 253 -14.85 -7.36 22.68
CA ASP A 253 -14.84 -7.00 24.11
C ASP A 253 -15.09 -5.49 24.34
N LEU A 254 -14.64 -4.63 23.43
CA LEU A 254 -15.02 -3.21 23.39
C LEU A 254 -16.53 -3.05 23.23
N ALA A 255 -17.14 -3.76 22.26
CA ALA A 255 -18.59 -3.74 22.06
C ALA A 255 -19.37 -4.27 23.28
N ARG A 256 -18.81 -5.23 24.02
CA ARG A 256 -19.36 -5.70 25.30
C ARG A 256 -19.33 -4.62 26.38
N GLU A 257 -18.23 -3.88 26.51
CA GLU A 257 -18.15 -2.75 27.44
C GLU A 257 -19.04 -1.57 27.02
N GLN A 258 -19.28 -1.37 25.72
CA GLN A 258 -20.23 -0.36 25.24
C GLN A 258 -21.66 -0.63 25.75
N ILE A 259 -22.11 -1.90 25.79
CA ILE A 259 -23.39 -2.26 26.43
C ILE A 259 -23.40 -1.81 27.91
N ARG A 260 -22.31 -2.07 28.64
CA ARG A 260 -22.17 -1.67 30.05
C ARG A 260 -22.12 -0.15 30.23
N TYR A 261 -21.51 0.57 29.30
CA TYR A 261 -21.51 2.03 29.25
C TYR A 261 -22.92 2.58 29.08
N TYR A 262 -23.70 2.13 28.09
CA TYR A 262 -25.08 2.62 27.92
C TYR A 262 -26.01 2.23 29.07
N GLN A 263 -25.77 1.09 29.74
CA GLN A 263 -26.49 0.72 30.96
C GLN A 263 -26.27 1.72 32.13
N THR A 264 -25.20 2.51 32.12
CA THR A 264 -24.98 3.56 33.14
C THR A 264 -26.00 4.70 33.08
N GLY A 265 -26.72 4.87 31.96
CA GLY A 265 -27.78 5.89 31.84
C GLY A 265 -28.99 5.69 32.76
N HIS A 266 -29.07 4.55 33.46
CA HIS A 266 -30.06 4.27 34.51
C HIS A 266 -29.50 4.46 35.94
N MET A 267 -28.22 4.78 36.09
CA MET A 267 -27.57 4.95 37.39
C MET A 267 -27.68 6.40 37.88
N PRO A 268 -27.67 6.64 39.20
CA PRO A 268 -27.57 8.00 39.71
C PRO A 268 -26.19 8.60 39.44
N THR A 269 -26.11 9.93 39.36
CA THR A 269 -24.86 10.69 39.44
C THR A 269 -24.83 11.53 40.72
N VAL A 270 -23.62 11.71 41.26
CA VAL A 270 -23.34 12.51 42.44
C VAL A 270 -22.13 13.39 42.18
N ASP A 271 -22.34 14.71 42.22
CA ASP A 271 -21.30 15.71 41.98
C ASP A 271 -21.22 16.67 43.17
N LEU A 272 -19.99 16.98 43.60
CA LEU A 272 -19.70 18.07 44.51
C LEU A 272 -19.47 19.34 43.70
N THR A 273 -20.15 20.41 44.07
CA THR A 273 -19.89 21.76 43.56
C THR A 273 -19.45 22.66 44.70
N ALA A 274 -18.41 23.45 44.47
CA ALA A 274 -18.02 24.52 45.37
C ALA A 274 -17.75 25.79 44.57
N SER A 275 -18.10 26.95 45.11
CA SER A 275 -17.78 28.21 44.47
C SER A 275 -17.54 29.34 45.46
N THR A 276 -16.74 30.30 45.04
CA THR A 276 -16.59 31.59 45.70
C THR A 276 -16.75 32.67 44.63
N GLY A 277 -17.52 33.71 44.93
CA GLY A 277 -17.81 34.74 43.95
C GLY A 277 -18.25 36.05 44.57
N VAL A 278 -18.03 37.11 43.81
CA VAL A 278 -18.45 38.48 44.11
C VAL A 278 -19.36 39.00 43.02
N SER A 279 -20.33 39.83 43.38
CA SER A 279 -21.25 40.51 42.47
C SER A 279 -21.49 41.93 42.96
N ASN A 280 -21.20 42.91 42.13
CA ASN A 280 -21.57 44.30 42.33
C ASN A 280 -22.76 44.61 41.41
N THR A 281 -23.91 44.89 42.01
CA THR A 281 -25.11 45.34 41.28
C THR A 281 -25.33 46.81 41.56
N LYS A 282 -25.39 47.63 40.50
CA LYS A 282 -25.76 49.04 40.58
C LYS A 282 -27.08 49.29 39.89
N TYR A 283 -27.97 50.05 40.52
CA TYR A 283 -29.28 50.38 39.96
C TYR A 283 -29.31 51.82 39.44
N ASN A 284 -30.02 52.06 38.34
CA ASN A 284 -30.31 53.40 37.84
C ASN A 284 -31.66 53.46 37.12
N GLY A 285 -32.19 54.67 36.95
CA GLY A 285 -33.47 54.91 36.28
C GLY A 285 -34.40 55.78 37.12
N SER A 286 -35.61 56.01 36.60
CA SER A 286 -36.59 56.90 37.24
C SER A 286 -37.32 56.29 38.44
N ASN A 287 -37.14 54.99 38.72
CA ASN A 287 -37.88 54.23 39.74
C ASN A 287 -36.94 53.40 40.65
N THR A 288 -35.69 53.84 40.81
CA THR A 288 -34.66 53.15 41.62
C THR A 288 -34.34 53.91 42.91
N GLY A 289 -34.03 53.19 43.99
CA GLY A 289 -33.60 53.75 45.28
C GLY A 289 -34.68 53.94 46.34
N GLU A 290 -35.97 54.01 45.95
CA GLU A 290 -37.09 54.14 46.89
C GLU A 290 -37.39 52.84 47.65
N SER A 291 -37.15 51.68 47.03
CA SER A 291 -37.31 50.36 47.65
C SER A 291 -35.96 49.80 48.12
N SER A 292 -35.97 48.97 49.16
CA SER A 292 -34.80 48.15 49.54
C SER A 292 -34.38 47.17 48.44
N SER A 293 -35.28 46.84 47.50
CA SER A 293 -35.03 45.94 46.37
C SER A 293 -34.35 46.59 45.15
N THR A 294 -34.13 47.90 45.14
CA THR A 294 -33.48 48.64 44.03
C THR A 294 -32.35 49.54 44.53
N ARG A 295 -31.58 49.03 45.51
CA ARG A 295 -30.36 49.65 46.04
C ARG A 295 -29.12 48.91 45.56
N ASP A 296 -28.04 49.66 45.38
CA ASP A 296 -26.73 49.10 45.06
C ASP A 296 -26.29 48.05 46.09
N SER A 297 -25.66 46.98 45.61
CA SER A 297 -25.35 45.79 46.41
C SER A 297 -24.01 45.20 46.02
N ASP A 298 -23.09 45.15 46.99
CA ASP A 298 -21.82 44.43 46.92
C ASP A 298 -21.95 43.10 47.67
N ALA A 299 -22.21 42.02 46.93
CA ALA A 299 -22.43 40.69 47.49
C ALA A 299 -21.20 39.78 47.30
N GLY A 300 -20.79 39.08 48.36
CA GLY A 300 -19.84 37.97 48.30
C GLY A 300 -20.53 36.68 48.76
N GLN A 301 -20.33 35.57 48.04
CA GLN A 301 -20.94 34.28 48.40
C GLN A 301 -19.95 33.13 48.24
N ASN A 302 -19.82 32.33 49.30
CA ASN A 302 -19.15 31.03 49.28
C ASN A 302 -20.22 29.94 49.34
N LYS A 303 -20.16 28.96 48.45
CA LYS A 303 -21.13 27.85 48.35
C LYS A 303 -20.39 26.52 48.30
N ILE A 304 -20.93 25.52 48.97
CA ILE A 304 -20.56 24.11 48.82
C ILE A 304 -21.89 23.35 48.75
N GLY A 305 -22.04 22.50 47.74
CA GLY A 305 -23.24 21.71 47.49
C GLY A 305 -22.90 20.32 47.00
N ILE A 306 -23.84 19.40 47.19
CA ILE A 306 -23.82 18.07 46.60
C ILE A 306 -25.07 17.97 45.72
N SER A 307 -24.87 17.73 44.43
CA SER A 307 -25.92 17.45 43.46
C SER A 307 -26.10 15.95 43.35
N PHE A 308 -27.33 15.46 43.54
CA PHE A 308 -27.74 14.08 43.28
C PHE A 308 -28.76 14.09 42.14
N SER A 309 -28.52 13.31 41.09
CA SER A 309 -29.44 13.15 39.96
C SER A 309 -29.69 11.68 39.71
N LEU A 310 -30.96 11.29 39.54
CA LEU A 310 -31.35 9.90 39.19
C LEU A 310 -32.37 9.92 38.05
N PRO A 311 -31.99 9.49 36.83
CA PRO A 311 -32.93 9.37 35.72
C PRO A 311 -33.98 8.28 35.97
N LEU A 312 -35.21 8.67 36.34
CA LEU A 312 -36.32 7.74 36.53
C LEU A 312 -36.92 7.27 35.20
N TYR A 313 -37.10 8.20 34.24
CA TYR A 313 -37.62 7.90 32.91
C TYR A 313 -37.15 8.93 31.88
N SER A 314 -36.50 8.47 30.82
CA SER A 314 -35.89 9.32 29.77
C SER A 314 -36.56 9.08 28.40
N GLY A 315 -37.87 8.84 28.35
CA GLY A 315 -38.58 8.59 27.09
C GLY A 315 -38.17 7.30 26.37
N GLY A 316 -37.58 6.33 27.08
CA GLY A 316 -37.07 5.08 26.51
C GLY A 316 -35.70 5.17 25.81
N SER A 317 -35.04 6.34 25.82
CA SER A 317 -33.76 6.56 25.12
C SER A 317 -32.66 5.57 25.55
N VAL A 318 -32.43 5.43 26.86
CA VAL A 318 -31.39 4.56 27.42
C VAL A 318 -31.64 3.09 27.05
N THR A 319 -32.88 2.62 27.15
CA THR A 319 -33.26 1.26 26.75
C THR A 319 -33.04 1.01 25.25
N SER A 320 -33.28 2.02 24.41
CA SER A 320 -33.01 1.96 22.98
C SER A 320 -31.50 1.88 22.69
N GLN A 321 -30.68 2.71 23.35
CA GLN A 321 -29.22 2.71 23.23
C GLN A 321 -28.61 1.36 23.69
N VAL A 322 -29.10 0.78 24.79
CA VAL A 322 -28.67 -0.54 25.25
C VAL A 322 -29.01 -1.63 24.23
N LYS A 323 -30.21 -1.60 23.61
CA LYS A 323 -30.55 -2.53 22.52
C LYS A 323 -29.69 -2.33 21.29
N GLN A 324 -29.40 -1.08 20.90
CA GLN A 324 -28.50 -0.77 19.79
C GLN A 324 -27.11 -1.38 20.04
N ALA A 325 -26.54 -1.18 21.23
CA ALA A 325 -25.24 -1.73 21.61
C ALA A 325 -25.24 -3.28 21.66
N GLN A 326 -26.36 -3.92 22.02
CA GLN A 326 -26.51 -5.38 21.92
C GLN A 326 -26.42 -5.85 20.46
N TYR A 327 -27.07 -5.16 19.51
CA TYR A 327 -26.93 -5.48 18.08
C TYR A 327 -25.51 -5.18 17.56
N SER A 328 -24.85 -4.12 18.03
CA SER A 328 -23.43 -3.85 17.73
C SER A 328 -22.50 -4.96 18.24
N PHE A 329 -22.76 -5.53 19.42
CA PHE A 329 -22.01 -6.69 19.94
C PHE A 329 -22.24 -7.97 19.11
N VAL A 330 -23.46 -8.19 18.61
CA VAL A 330 -23.71 -9.27 17.63
C VAL A 330 -22.89 -9.02 16.36
N GLY A 331 -22.92 -7.81 15.80
CA GLY A 331 -22.10 -7.44 14.64
C GLY A 331 -20.59 -7.65 14.87
N ALA A 332 -20.06 -7.28 16.03
CA ALA A 332 -18.67 -7.52 16.39
C ALA A 332 -18.34 -9.01 16.60
N SER A 333 -19.33 -9.83 16.98
CA SER A 333 -19.18 -11.29 17.09
C SER A 333 -19.15 -11.96 15.72
N GLU A 334 -19.97 -11.52 14.76
CA GLU A 334 -19.90 -11.97 13.36
C GLU A 334 -18.61 -11.50 12.67
N GLN A 335 -18.10 -10.31 13.00
CA GLN A 335 -16.78 -9.86 12.56
C GLN A 335 -15.64 -10.75 13.09
N LEU A 336 -15.74 -11.23 14.33
CA LEU A 336 -14.78 -12.18 14.90
C LEU A 336 -14.81 -13.54 14.17
N GLU A 337 -15.99 -14.07 13.85
CA GLU A 337 -16.11 -15.31 13.06
C GLU A 337 -15.61 -15.11 11.61
N SER A 338 -15.86 -13.95 11.00
CA SER A 338 -15.30 -13.58 9.69
C SER A 338 -13.77 -13.51 9.72
N ALA A 339 -13.19 -12.86 10.74
CA ALA A 339 -11.74 -12.80 10.93
C ALA A 339 -11.14 -14.21 11.14
N HIS A 340 -11.80 -15.06 11.94
CA HIS A 340 -11.40 -16.44 12.14
C HIS A 340 -11.40 -17.24 10.82
N ARG A 341 -12.46 -17.16 10.01
CA ARG A 341 -12.52 -17.80 8.68
C ARG A 341 -11.45 -17.27 7.73
N SER A 342 -11.18 -15.97 7.74
CA SER A 342 -10.13 -15.33 6.95
C SER A 342 -8.73 -15.86 7.33
N VAL A 343 -8.44 -15.99 8.62
CA VAL A 343 -7.18 -16.59 9.11
C VAL A 343 -7.07 -18.06 8.69
N VAL A 344 -8.14 -18.85 8.86
CA VAL A 344 -8.16 -20.27 8.42
C VAL A 344 -7.89 -20.39 6.91
N GLN A 345 -8.49 -19.53 6.09
CA GLN A 345 -8.26 -19.51 4.65
C GLN A 345 -6.82 -19.09 4.32
N THR A 346 -6.30 -18.04 4.97
CA THR A 346 -4.97 -17.48 4.71
C THR A 346 -3.85 -18.43 5.11
N VAL A 347 -3.98 -19.12 6.25
CA VAL A 347 -3.01 -20.13 6.70
C VAL A 347 -3.02 -21.35 5.76
N ARG A 348 -4.21 -21.82 5.35
CA ARG A 348 -4.33 -22.95 4.40
C ARG A 348 -3.81 -22.61 3.01
N SER A 349 -4.11 -21.42 2.49
CA SER A 349 -3.61 -20.97 1.19
C SER A 349 -2.10 -20.77 1.22
N SER A 350 -1.54 -20.16 2.27
CA SER A 350 -0.09 -20.02 2.46
C SER A 350 0.62 -21.38 2.54
N PHE A 351 0.09 -22.33 3.30
CA PHE A 351 0.61 -23.71 3.37
C PHE A 351 0.60 -24.42 2.00
N ASN A 352 -0.50 -24.27 1.25
CA ASN A 352 -0.61 -24.82 -0.10
C ASN A 352 0.38 -24.15 -1.06
N ASN A 353 0.52 -22.82 -1.00
CA ASN A 353 1.43 -22.04 -1.85
C ASN A 353 2.90 -22.39 -1.60
N ILE A 354 3.32 -22.61 -0.34
CA ILE A 354 4.66 -23.11 -0.02
C ILE A 354 4.85 -24.51 -0.62
N SER A 355 3.90 -25.42 -0.41
CA SER A 355 3.98 -26.81 -0.90
C SER A 355 4.03 -26.89 -2.43
N ALA A 356 3.25 -26.04 -3.11
CA ALA A 356 3.29 -25.85 -4.55
C ALA A 356 4.64 -25.26 -4.99
N SER A 357 5.14 -24.20 -4.34
CA SER A 357 6.41 -23.56 -4.67
C SER A 357 7.60 -24.54 -4.60
N ILE A 358 7.66 -25.39 -3.56
CA ILE A 358 8.68 -26.45 -3.45
C ILE A 358 8.60 -27.41 -4.64
N SER A 359 7.38 -27.80 -5.02
CA SER A 359 7.14 -28.72 -6.15
C SER A 359 7.53 -28.08 -7.49
N SER A 360 7.16 -26.82 -7.71
CA SER A 360 7.52 -26.04 -8.90
C SER A 360 9.03 -25.83 -9.00
N ILE A 361 9.74 -25.53 -7.90
CA ILE A 361 11.21 -25.43 -7.90
C ILE A 361 11.84 -26.73 -8.38
N ASN A 362 11.36 -27.89 -7.90
CA ASN A 362 11.90 -29.19 -8.31
C ASN A 362 11.56 -29.51 -9.79
N ALA A 363 10.34 -29.20 -10.23
CA ALA A 363 9.94 -29.37 -11.63
C ALA A 363 10.77 -28.48 -12.57
N TYR A 364 10.96 -27.19 -12.25
CA TYR A 364 11.74 -26.27 -13.07
C TYR A 364 13.25 -26.56 -13.02
N LYS A 365 13.80 -27.06 -11.91
CA LYS A 365 15.17 -27.60 -11.87
C LYS A 365 15.36 -28.69 -12.93
N GLN A 366 14.43 -29.66 -12.99
CA GLN A 366 14.48 -30.71 -14.01
C GLN A 366 14.22 -30.17 -15.42
N ALA A 367 13.28 -29.23 -15.58
CA ALA A 367 12.97 -28.62 -16.87
C ALA A 367 14.18 -27.88 -17.48
N VAL A 368 14.98 -27.17 -16.67
CA VAL A 368 16.23 -26.53 -17.13
C VAL A 368 17.24 -27.56 -17.62
N VAL A 369 17.42 -28.68 -16.91
CA VAL A 369 18.33 -29.77 -17.34
C VAL A 369 17.85 -30.39 -18.65
N SER A 370 16.55 -30.71 -18.75
CA SER A 370 15.96 -31.28 -19.97
C SER A 370 15.99 -30.32 -21.15
N ALA A 371 15.73 -29.02 -20.93
CA ALA A 371 15.78 -28.00 -21.98
C ALA A 371 17.21 -27.73 -22.46
N GLN A 372 18.21 -27.78 -21.57
CA GLN A 372 19.62 -27.68 -21.97
C GLN A 372 20.01 -28.86 -22.85
N SER A 373 19.73 -30.10 -22.40
CA SER A 373 20.03 -31.29 -23.19
C SER A 373 19.29 -31.32 -24.53
N SER A 374 18.07 -30.77 -24.59
CA SER A 374 17.34 -30.61 -25.84
C SER A 374 17.97 -29.57 -26.76
N LEU A 375 18.46 -28.44 -26.23
CA LEU A 375 19.18 -27.43 -27.01
C LEU A 375 20.46 -28.04 -27.61
N ASP A 376 21.27 -28.70 -26.79
CA ASP A 376 22.52 -29.35 -27.22
C ASP A 376 22.25 -30.36 -28.37
N ALA A 377 21.15 -31.10 -28.28
CA ALA A 377 20.71 -32.04 -29.31
C ALA A 377 20.19 -31.36 -30.59
N MET A 378 19.46 -30.24 -30.50
CA MET A 378 19.03 -29.48 -31.68
C MET A 378 20.21 -28.79 -32.36
N GLU A 379 21.17 -28.24 -31.61
CA GLU A 379 22.39 -27.65 -32.16
C GLU A 379 23.22 -28.70 -32.92
N ALA A 380 23.42 -29.89 -32.33
CA ALA A 380 24.08 -30.99 -33.02
C ALA A 380 23.31 -31.45 -34.27
N GLY A 381 21.98 -31.57 -34.18
CA GLY A 381 21.11 -31.92 -35.32
C GLY A 381 21.16 -30.89 -36.46
N TYR A 382 21.19 -29.60 -36.13
CA TYR A 382 21.30 -28.51 -37.09
C TYR A 382 22.69 -28.45 -37.75
N GLN A 383 23.75 -28.82 -37.02
CA GLN A 383 25.09 -28.93 -37.60
C GLN A 383 25.19 -30.02 -38.67
N VAL A 384 24.42 -31.12 -38.55
CA VAL A 384 24.38 -32.22 -39.53
C VAL A 384 23.18 -32.17 -40.48
N GLY A 385 22.37 -31.11 -40.44
CA GLY A 385 21.22 -30.92 -41.33
C GLY A 385 20.00 -31.81 -41.05
N THR A 386 19.91 -32.45 -39.88
CA THR A 386 18.73 -33.25 -39.46
C THR A 386 17.70 -32.44 -38.68
N ARG A 387 18.02 -31.19 -38.33
CA ARG A 387 17.13 -30.20 -37.68
C ARG A 387 17.28 -28.83 -38.35
N THR A 388 16.30 -27.97 -38.15
CA THR A 388 16.26 -26.60 -38.70
C THR A 388 16.80 -25.58 -37.70
N ILE A 389 17.07 -24.35 -38.15
CA ILE A 389 17.43 -23.25 -37.24
C ILE A 389 16.27 -22.91 -36.29
N VAL A 390 15.02 -23.12 -36.71
CA VAL A 390 13.82 -22.86 -35.89
C VAL A 390 13.78 -23.79 -34.69
N ASP A 391 14.10 -25.09 -34.86
CA ASP A 391 14.24 -26.04 -33.74
C ASP A 391 15.25 -25.54 -32.67
N VAL A 392 16.36 -24.94 -33.11
CA VAL A 392 17.42 -24.41 -32.21
C VAL A 392 16.97 -23.13 -31.50
N LEU A 393 16.29 -22.23 -32.21
CA LEU A 393 15.75 -20.97 -31.65
C LEU A 393 14.63 -21.23 -30.63
N ASP A 394 13.76 -22.20 -30.91
CA ASP A 394 12.69 -22.63 -30.00
C ASP A 394 13.24 -23.35 -28.77
N ALA A 395 14.23 -24.23 -28.94
CA ALA A 395 14.93 -24.88 -27.82
C ALA A 395 15.68 -23.85 -26.94
N THR A 396 16.33 -22.86 -27.56
CA THR A 396 16.98 -21.73 -26.87
C THR A 396 15.97 -20.96 -26.04
N THR A 397 14.85 -20.57 -26.65
CA THR A 397 13.77 -19.84 -25.97
C THR A 397 13.18 -20.65 -24.82
N THR A 398 12.97 -21.96 -25.01
CA THR A 398 12.48 -22.89 -23.98
C THR A 398 13.43 -22.98 -22.77
N LEU A 399 14.74 -23.05 -23.02
CA LEU A 399 15.76 -23.07 -21.97
C LEU A 399 15.77 -21.79 -21.12
N TYR A 400 15.72 -20.62 -21.74
CA TYR A 400 15.72 -19.35 -21.01
C TYR A 400 14.40 -19.12 -20.26
N ASN A 401 13.25 -19.50 -20.84
CA ASN A 401 11.97 -19.52 -20.13
C ASN A 401 12.02 -20.41 -18.88
N ALA A 402 12.58 -21.62 -18.98
CA ALA A 402 12.72 -22.52 -17.82
C ALA A 402 13.65 -21.94 -16.74
N LYS A 403 14.72 -21.23 -17.13
CA LYS A 403 15.63 -20.54 -16.18
C LYS A 403 14.92 -19.39 -15.46
N GLN A 404 14.17 -18.55 -16.18
CA GLN A 404 13.38 -17.47 -15.58
C GLN A 404 12.31 -18.02 -14.60
N GLN A 405 11.56 -19.04 -15.03
CA GLN A 405 10.54 -19.70 -14.19
C GLN A 405 11.15 -20.33 -12.92
N LEU A 406 12.34 -20.93 -13.02
CA LEU A 406 13.07 -21.44 -11.86
C LEU A 406 13.45 -20.32 -10.86
N SER A 407 13.97 -19.18 -11.33
CA SER A 407 14.32 -18.09 -10.41
C SER A 407 13.10 -17.45 -9.77
N ALA A 408 12.06 -17.15 -10.56
CA ALA A 408 10.78 -16.65 -10.03
C ALA A 408 10.17 -17.60 -8.98
N ALA A 409 10.23 -18.92 -9.19
CA ALA A 409 9.77 -19.91 -8.22
C ALA A 409 10.56 -19.89 -6.90
N ARG A 410 11.86 -19.56 -6.92
CA ARG A 410 12.68 -19.39 -5.70
C ARG A 410 12.26 -18.16 -4.91
N TYR A 411 12.12 -17.00 -5.55
CA TYR A 411 11.66 -15.79 -4.86
C TYR A 411 10.24 -15.94 -4.31
N ASN A 412 9.32 -16.53 -5.08
CA ASN A 412 7.97 -16.86 -4.63
C ASN A 412 7.97 -17.79 -3.41
N TYR A 413 8.90 -18.75 -3.31
CA TYR A 413 9.04 -19.60 -2.13
C TYR A 413 9.44 -18.78 -0.88
N LEU A 414 10.41 -17.86 -1.01
CA LEU A 414 10.86 -17.00 0.10
C LEU A 414 9.76 -16.04 0.56
N ILE A 415 9.06 -15.40 -0.38
CA ILE A 415 7.90 -14.53 -0.08
C ILE A 415 6.79 -15.36 0.61
N ASN A 416 6.53 -16.58 0.15
CA ASN A 416 5.53 -17.45 0.78
C ASN A 416 5.92 -17.91 2.21
N GLN A 417 7.22 -18.04 2.54
CA GLN A 417 7.66 -18.23 3.93
C GLN A 417 7.32 -17.03 4.82
N LEU A 418 7.41 -15.81 4.30
CA LEU A 418 7.02 -14.60 5.04
C LEU A 418 5.50 -14.46 5.14
N ASN A 419 4.75 -14.78 4.08
CA ASN A 419 3.29 -14.81 4.10
C ASN A 419 2.74 -15.73 5.18
N ILE A 420 3.31 -16.94 5.36
CA ILE A 420 2.83 -17.84 6.41
C ILE A 420 3.17 -17.31 7.81
N LYS A 421 4.34 -16.69 8.02
CA LYS A 421 4.70 -16.04 9.29
C LYS A 421 3.79 -14.86 9.62
N SER A 422 3.41 -14.07 8.62
CA SER A 422 2.40 -13.00 8.75
C SER A 422 1.03 -13.58 9.11
N ALA A 423 0.60 -14.64 8.44
CA ALA A 423 -0.67 -15.33 8.73
C ALA A 423 -0.71 -15.93 10.15
N LEU A 424 0.42 -16.38 10.70
CA LEU A 424 0.55 -16.82 12.09
C LEU A 424 0.53 -15.65 13.10
N GLY A 425 0.77 -14.41 12.66
CA GLY A 425 1.02 -13.25 13.52
C GLY A 425 2.40 -13.27 14.19
N THR A 426 3.35 -14.10 13.72
CA THR A 426 4.67 -14.27 14.35
C THR A 426 5.84 -13.70 13.56
N LEU A 427 5.57 -13.06 12.41
CA LEU A 427 6.57 -12.41 11.57
C LEU A 427 7.34 -11.34 12.34
N ASN A 428 8.67 -11.43 12.36
CA ASN A 428 9.54 -10.52 13.10
C ASN A 428 10.94 -10.38 12.46
N GLU A 429 11.77 -9.50 13.01
CA GLU A 429 13.12 -9.18 12.49
C GLU A 429 14.07 -10.40 12.43
N SER A 430 13.85 -11.45 13.22
CA SER A 430 14.68 -12.67 13.16
C SER A 430 14.38 -13.57 11.95
N ASP A 431 13.14 -13.59 11.45
CA ASP A 431 12.80 -14.25 10.18
C ASP A 431 13.53 -13.53 9.02
N LEU A 432 13.59 -12.20 9.11
CA LEU A 432 14.34 -11.29 8.24
C LEU A 432 15.85 -11.58 8.25
N MET A 433 16.45 -11.76 9.44
CA MET A 433 17.86 -12.17 9.57
C MET A 433 18.12 -13.57 8.98
N ALA A 434 17.21 -14.52 9.19
CA ALA A 434 17.34 -15.87 8.64
C ALA A 434 17.36 -15.86 7.11
N LEU A 435 16.48 -15.05 6.48
CA LEU A 435 16.50 -14.84 5.03
C LEU A 435 17.74 -14.08 4.57
N ASN A 436 18.19 -13.07 5.31
CA ASN A 436 19.41 -12.32 4.99
C ASN A 436 20.65 -13.24 4.95
N GLY A 437 20.70 -14.28 5.78
CA GLY A 437 21.74 -15.32 5.75
C GLY A 437 21.72 -16.24 4.51
N THR A 438 20.68 -16.18 3.68
CA THR A 438 20.61 -16.89 2.38
C THR A 438 21.07 -16.03 1.20
N LEU A 439 21.41 -14.76 1.45
CA LEU A 439 21.92 -13.85 0.43
C LEU A 439 23.44 -13.99 0.27
N GLY A 440 23.96 -13.56 -0.87
CA GLY A 440 25.35 -13.75 -1.27
C GLY A 440 25.95 -12.51 -1.91
N LYS A 441 26.17 -12.56 -3.23
CA LYS A 441 26.96 -11.55 -3.96
C LYS A 441 26.18 -10.27 -4.19
N ALA A 442 26.89 -9.14 -4.11
CA ALA A 442 26.43 -7.86 -4.63
C ALA A 442 26.09 -7.97 -6.13
N ILE A 443 24.94 -7.45 -6.53
CA ILE A 443 24.58 -7.24 -7.95
C ILE A 443 24.14 -5.78 -8.13
N PRO A 444 24.64 -5.06 -9.15
CA PRO A 444 24.18 -3.71 -9.49
C PRO A 444 22.69 -3.68 -9.85
N THR A 445 22.03 -2.57 -9.51
CA THR A 445 20.65 -2.28 -9.93
C THR A 445 20.59 -1.30 -11.11
N THR A 446 21.73 -0.70 -11.48
CA THR A 446 21.85 0.32 -12.52
C THR A 446 21.51 -0.25 -13.90
N PRO A 447 20.47 0.25 -14.58
CA PRO A 447 20.20 -0.08 -15.97
C PRO A 447 21.10 0.78 -16.86
N ASP A 448 22.33 0.34 -17.13
CA ASP A 448 23.21 0.97 -18.13
C ASP A 448 22.80 0.59 -19.56
N ALA A 449 22.77 1.58 -20.47
CA ALA A 449 22.19 1.55 -21.82
C ALA A 449 20.64 1.59 -21.92
N VAL A 450 20.04 2.71 -21.51
CA VAL A 450 18.82 3.19 -22.22
C VAL A 450 19.12 3.15 -23.71
N ALA A 451 18.20 2.61 -24.51
CA ALA A 451 18.45 2.38 -25.93
C ALA A 451 19.00 3.66 -26.60
N PRO A 452 20.06 3.58 -27.42
CA PRO A 452 20.23 4.63 -28.41
C PRO A 452 18.94 4.64 -29.24
N GLU A 453 18.26 5.79 -29.30
CA GLU A 453 17.18 6.01 -30.27
C GLU A 453 17.74 5.64 -31.63
N ASN A 454 17.38 4.46 -32.12
CA ASN A 454 17.97 3.94 -33.34
C ASN A 454 17.15 4.52 -34.48
N PRO A 455 17.63 5.54 -35.24
CA PRO A 455 16.76 6.33 -36.13
C PRO A 455 16.18 5.51 -37.31
N GLN A 456 16.59 4.26 -37.41
CA GLN A 456 16.17 3.24 -38.35
C GLN A 456 14.84 2.58 -37.97
N GLN A 457 14.39 2.65 -36.71
CA GLN A 457 13.07 2.14 -36.30
C GLN A 457 11.95 3.08 -36.78
N ASP A 458 12.11 4.39 -36.63
CA ASP A 458 11.13 5.37 -37.15
C ASP A 458 11.10 5.37 -38.70
N ALA A 459 12.27 5.27 -39.34
CA ALA A 459 12.38 5.17 -40.80
C ALA A 459 11.74 3.89 -41.41
N SER A 460 11.37 2.91 -40.56
CA SER A 460 10.65 1.69 -40.98
C SER A 460 9.13 1.81 -40.79
N ALA A 461 8.66 2.72 -39.94
CA ALA A 461 7.24 3.00 -39.73
C ALA A 461 6.68 3.96 -40.80
N ASP A 462 7.46 4.98 -41.17
CA ASP A 462 7.10 5.95 -42.23
C ASP A 462 7.62 5.48 -43.59
N GLY A 463 6.88 4.57 -44.21
CA GLY A 463 7.32 3.81 -45.38
C GLY A 463 7.83 4.63 -46.58
N TYR A 464 9.10 4.42 -46.95
CA TYR A 464 9.68 4.83 -48.23
C TYR A 464 10.44 3.68 -48.90
N GLY A 465 9.78 3.00 -49.84
CA GLY A 465 10.40 1.99 -50.69
C GLY A 465 11.09 2.58 -51.90
N ASN A 466 12.41 2.37 -51.99
CA ASN A 466 13.26 2.37 -53.19
C ASN A 466 13.10 3.48 -54.24
N ASN A 467 14.16 4.27 -54.41
CA ASN A 467 14.57 4.69 -55.75
C ASN A 467 16.10 4.75 -55.87
N GLN A 468 16.60 4.57 -57.11
CA GLN A 468 18.02 4.56 -57.53
C GLN A 468 18.85 3.29 -57.24
N ASN A 469 18.90 2.38 -58.23
CA ASN A 469 20.09 2.25 -59.10
C ASN A 469 19.93 1.19 -60.20
N ALA A 470 19.82 1.64 -61.46
CA ALA A 470 20.07 0.82 -62.65
C ALA A 470 20.65 1.71 -63.76
N ALA A 471 21.69 1.22 -64.44
CA ALA A 471 22.57 1.98 -65.35
C ALA A 471 21.97 2.18 -66.77
N PRO A 472 22.53 3.09 -67.61
CA PRO A 472 21.82 3.60 -68.79
C PRO A 472 22.09 2.85 -70.10
N ALA A 473 21.07 2.80 -70.98
CA ALA A 473 21.19 2.43 -72.39
C ALA A 473 20.29 3.31 -73.29
N LYS A 474 20.66 3.48 -74.57
CA LYS A 474 20.13 4.52 -75.48
C LYS A 474 19.01 4.04 -76.43
N LYS A 475 18.29 5.05 -76.99
CA LYS A 475 17.59 5.15 -78.31
C LYS A 475 16.10 4.73 -78.44
N SER A 476 15.28 5.74 -78.80
CA SER A 476 14.18 5.79 -79.83
C SER A 476 13.10 4.68 -79.89
N VAL A 477 11.80 4.93 -80.13
CA VAL A 477 11.16 5.62 -81.29
C VAL A 477 9.76 6.20 -80.90
N GLN A 478 9.10 6.95 -81.80
CA GLN A 478 7.84 7.71 -81.68
C GLN A 478 6.51 6.91 -81.86
N ALA A 479 5.38 7.62 -81.65
CA ALA A 479 3.98 7.36 -82.09
C ALA A 479 3.16 6.32 -81.27
N GLU A 480 1.82 6.38 -81.16
CA GLU A 480 0.80 7.12 -81.94
C GLU A 480 -0.48 7.50 -81.11
N LYS A 481 -1.50 8.12 -81.75
CA LYS A 481 -2.82 8.59 -81.20
C LYS A 481 -3.79 7.40 -80.96
N VAL A 482 -5.02 7.52 -80.39
CA VAL A 482 -6.27 8.05 -81.02
C VAL A 482 -7.51 7.98 -80.06
N SER A 483 -8.42 8.98 -80.19
CA SER A 483 -9.90 9.05 -79.91
C SER A 483 -10.56 8.90 -78.52
N SER A 484 -11.51 9.82 -78.27
CA SER A 484 -12.56 9.91 -77.23
C SER A 484 -13.94 9.40 -77.78
N PRO A 485 -15.14 9.83 -77.29
CA PRO A 485 -15.82 9.72 -75.98
C PRO A 485 -17.28 9.14 -76.11
N VAL A 486 -18.18 9.24 -75.08
CA VAL A 486 -19.69 9.28 -75.08
C VAL A 486 -20.28 8.71 -73.75
N VAL A 487 -21.51 8.98 -73.24
CA VAL A 487 -22.29 10.23 -72.96
C VAL A 487 -23.67 9.88 -72.29
N LYS A 488 -24.12 10.63 -71.24
CA LYS A 488 -25.54 10.74 -70.69
C LYS A 488 -26.19 9.44 -70.06
N ARG A 489 -27.29 9.45 -69.26
CA ARG A 489 -28.18 10.48 -68.65
C ARG A 489 -28.96 9.97 -67.40
N THR A 490 -29.26 10.89 -66.48
CA THR A 490 -30.38 11.05 -65.51
C THR A 490 -31.62 10.10 -65.48
N SER A 491 -32.15 9.79 -64.27
CA SER A 491 -33.48 10.24 -63.75
C SER A 491 -33.79 9.77 -62.29
N ALA A 492 -34.78 10.43 -61.62
CA ALA A 492 -35.24 10.16 -60.24
C ALA A 492 -36.39 9.10 -60.17
N THR A 493 -37.05 8.71 -59.05
CA THR A 493 -37.88 9.54 -58.12
C THR A 493 -38.46 8.68 -56.94
N THR A 494 -38.64 9.27 -55.74
CA THR A 494 -39.63 8.98 -54.63
C THR A 494 -39.95 7.53 -54.16
N SER A 495 -40.03 7.24 -52.84
CA SER A 495 -41.22 7.56 -51.99
C SER A 495 -41.08 7.13 -50.51
N THR A 496 -41.91 7.72 -49.63
CA THR A 496 -42.16 7.38 -48.19
C THR A 496 -43.69 7.21 -48.00
N PRO A 497 -44.24 6.55 -46.94
CA PRO A 497 -44.46 7.21 -45.61
C PRO A 497 -44.63 6.29 -44.34
N ALA A 498 -44.59 6.92 -43.12
CA ALA A 498 -45.18 6.53 -41.79
C ALA A 498 -44.89 5.12 -41.17
N GLY A 499 -44.95 4.81 -39.86
CA GLY A 499 -45.25 5.47 -38.56
C GLY A 499 -45.61 4.37 -37.49
N SER A 500 -45.69 4.53 -36.15
CA SER A 500 -45.29 5.57 -35.16
C SER A 500 -45.63 5.14 -33.70
N THR A 501 -44.86 5.60 -32.66
CA THR A 501 -45.13 5.49 -31.17
C THR A 501 -44.92 4.09 -30.50
N LYS A 502 -44.68 3.85 -29.20
CA LYS A 502 -44.57 4.58 -27.87
C LYS A 502 -43.34 3.98 -27.11
N LYS A 503 -42.59 4.59 -26.18
CA LYS A 503 -42.79 5.32 -24.90
C LYS A 503 -43.30 4.49 -23.69
N SER A 504 -42.41 4.15 -22.74
CA SER A 504 -42.71 4.01 -21.29
C SER A 504 -41.42 3.94 -20.43
N ASP A 505 -41.14 4.98 -19.65
CA ASP A 505 -40.30 4.90 -18.45
C ASP A 505 -41.15 4.42 -17.26
N ASN A 506 -40.54 3.72 -16.28
CA ASN A 506 -41.24 3.29 -15.07
C ASN A 506 -40.36 3.50 -13.82
N PRO A 507 -40.75 4.38 -12.87
CA PRO A 507 -39.99 4.65 -11.65
C PRO A 507 -40.70 4.11 -10.39
N PHE A 508 -40.04 3.21 -9.65
CA PHE A 508 -40.36 2.92 -8.24
C PHE A 508 -39.14 2.35 -7.52
N GLN A 509 -38.76 2.94 -6.38
CA GLN A 509 -38.91 2.29 -5.07
C GLN A 509 -38.71 3.31 -3.93
N ASN A 510 -39.38 3.04 -2.81
CA ASN A 510 -39.26 3.73 -1.52
C ASN A 510 -38.07 3.18 -0.71
#